data_AF-A0A7Y0H9A4-F1
#
_entry.id   AF-A0A7Y0H9A4-F1
#
_cell.length_a   1.000
_cell.length_b   1.000
_cell.length_c   1.000
_cell.angle_alpha   90.00
_cell.angle_beta   90.00
_cell.angle_gamma   90.00
#
_symmetry.space_group_name_H-M   'P 1'
#
loop_
_entity.id
_entity.type
_entity.pdbx_description
1 polymer ?
#
loop_
_entity_poly.entity_id
_entity_poly.type
_entity_poly.pdbx_seq_one_letter_code
_entity_poly.pdbx_strand_id
1 'polypeptide(L)'
;MEEEYEVPSPHEHALEEASEKKNNGLAQKIALMTAVLATIGALISYQSGSAQNEAMFLKNQSILKQAEASDQWAFYQAKSMKGHLDEVVAVLSSTPEITTRFLADKEKKEKEKAEIQAEAQKLQAESRKLGEESEAKLKPHERLALALTFIQIAIALAAITVLTKKRWLLWGSVASAAIGIITATTAFF
;
A
#
# COMPACT_ATOMS: atom_id res chain seq x y z
N MET A 1 34.90 -51.77 -29.38
CA MET A 1 34.02 -51.09 -28.41
C MET A 1 32.69 -51.01 -29.11
N GLU A 2 31.93 -52.11 -29.03
CA GLU A 2 30.60 -52.20 -29.64
C GLU A 2 29.65 -51.50 -28.66
N GLU A 3 29.04 -50.40 -29.10
CA GLU A 3 27.89 -49.82 -28.39
C GLU A 3 26.76 -50.83 -28.52
N GLU A 4 26.49 -51.56 -27.43
CA GLU A 4 25.36 -52.45 -27.30
C GLU A 4 24.08 -51.60 -27.42
N TYR A 5 23.50 -51.61 -28.61
CA TYR A 5 22.23 -50.95 -28.89
C TYR A 5 21.14 -51.77 -28.20
N GLU A 6 20.90 -51.48 -26.93
CA GLU A 6 19.85 -52.09 -26.14
C GLU A 6 18.51 -51.67 -26.76
N VAL A 7 17.94 -52.55 -27.59
CA VAL A 7 16.63 -52.33 -28.23
C VAL A 7 15.57 -52.41 -27.13
N PRO A 8 14.91 -51.29 -26.77
CA PRO A 8 13.96 -51.30 -25.67
C PRO A 8 12.82 -52.28 -25.99
N SER A 9 12.54 -53.18 -25.06
CA SER A 9 11.53 -54.22 -25.27
C SER A 9 10.14 -53.58 -25.40
N PRO A 10 9.20 -54.12 -26.20
CA PRO A 10 7.83 -53.58 -26.32
C PRO A 10 7.12 -53.39 -24.96
N HIS A 11 7.51 -54.15 -23.94
CA HIS A 11 7.03 -53.99 -22.57
C HIS A 11 7.61 -52.76 -21.84
N GLU A 12 8.84 -52.36 -22.14
CA GLU A 12 9.47 -51.14 -21.61
C GLU A 12 8.83 -49.90 -22.23
N HIS A 13 8.61 -49.90 -23.55
CA HIS A 13 7.85 -48.85 -24.22
C HIS A 13 6.41 -48.73 -23.68
N ALA A 14 5.73 -49.85 -23.41
CA ALA A 14 4.39 -49.82 -22.82
C ALA A 14 4.39 -49.29 -21.37
N LEU A 15 5.43 -49.58 -20.58
CA LEU A 15 5.61 -49.06 -19.23
C LEU A 15 5.94 -47.57 -19.23
N GLU A 16 6.80 -47.13 -20.14
CA GLU A 16 7.13 -45.72 -20.35
C GLU A 16 5.90 -44.94 -20.81
N GLU A 17 5.16 -45.41 -21.82
CA GLU A 17 3.91 -44.78 -22.26
C GLU A 17 2.85 -44.72 -21.16
N ALA A 18 2.72 -45.77 -20.33
CA ALA A 18 1.79 -45.79 -19.20
C ALA A 18 2.22 -44.82 -18.09
N SER A 19 3.52 -44.73 -17.82
CA SER A 19 4.13 -43.78 -16.88
C SER A 19 3.99 -42.33 -17.38
N GLU A 20 4.20 -42.09 -18.67
CA GLU A 20 4.02 -40.80 -19.33
C GLU A 20 2.56 -40.37 -19.35
N LYS A 21 1.61 -41.24 -19.75
CA LYS A 21 0.17 -40.94 -19.70
C LYS A 21 -0.30 -40.59 -18.29
N LYS A 22 0.18 -41.31 -17.27
CA LYS A 22 -0.13 -41.05 -15.86
C LYS A 22 0.53 -39.76 -15.34
N ASN A 23 1.75 -39.46 -15.77
CA ASN A 23 2.42 -38.19 -15.50
C ASN A 23 1.68 -37.02 -16.16
N ASN A 24 1.19 -37.19 -17.40
CA ASN A 24 0.47 -36.16 -18.13
C ASN A 24 -0.81 -35.77 -17.39
N GLY A 25 -1.55 -36.75 -16.85
CA GLY A 25 -2.78 -36.47 -16.09
C GLY A 25 -2.55 -35.71 -14.77
N LEU A 26 -1.48 -35.99 -14.02
CA LEU A 26 -1.15 -35.25 -12.80
C LEU A 26 -0.66 -33.84 -13.13
N ALA A 27 0.27 -33.73 -14.07
CA ALA A 27 0.84 -32.46 -14.50
C ALA A 27 -0.24 -31.53 -15.09
N GLN A 28 -1.15 -32.06 -15.91
CA GLN A 28 -2.27 -31.32 -16.48
C GLN A 28 -3.25 -30.82 -15.40
N LYS A 29 -3.56 -31.64 -14.39
CA LYS A 29 -4.40 -31.21 -13.25
C LYS A 29 -3.75 -30.09 -12.44
N ILE A 30 -2.46 -30.19 -12.17
CA ILE A 30 -1.70 -29.15 -11.46
C ILE A 30 -1.61 -27.88 -12.31
N ALA A 31 -1.37 -27.99 -13.61
CA ALA A 31 -1.34 -26.85 -14.52
C ALA A 31 -2.68 -26.10 -14.53
N LEU A 32 -3.81 -26.84 -14.59
CA LEU A 32 -5.15 -26.24 -14.53
C LEU A 32 -5.39 -25.55 -13.17
N MET A 33 -5.03 -26.20 -12.06
CA MET A 33 -5.14 -25.60 -10.72
C MET A 33 -4.34 -24.29 -10.63
N THR A 34 -3.07 -24.31 -11.07
CA THR A 34 -2.20 -23.14 -11.08
C THR A 34 -2.76 -22.02 -11.95
N ALA A 35 -3.34 -22.34 -13.11
CA ALA A 35 -3.98 -21.35 -13.97
C ALA A 35 -5.17 -20.66 -13.26
N VAL A 36 -6.03 -21.44 -12.59
CA VAL A 36 -7.17 -20.90 -11.81
C VAL A 36 -6.68 -20.04 -10.65
N LEU A 37 -5.69 -20.51 -9.88
CA LEU A 37 -5.10 -19.74 -8.77
C LEU A 37 -4.45 -18.44 -9.26
N ALA A 38 -3.79 -18.47 -10.43
CA ALA A 38 -3.21 -17.28 -11.04
C ALA A 38 -4.28 -16.25 -11.44
N THR A 39 -5.42 -16.69 -12.01
CA THR A 39 -6.54 -15.79 -12.34
C THR A 39 -7.15 -15.17 -11.08
N ILE A 40 -7.35 -15.96 -10.02
CA ILE A 40 -7.86 -15.46 -8.74
C ILE A 40 -6.84 -14.49 -8.11
N GLY A 41 -5.56 -14.83 -8.11
CA GLY A 41 -4.49 -13.97 -7.63
C GLY A 41 -4.40 -12.64 -8.39
N ALA A 42 -4.58 -12.67 -9.71
CA ALA A 42 -4.63 -11.45 -10.53
C ALA A 42 -5.83 -10.56 -10.16
N LEU A 43 -7.00 -11.14 -9.93
CA LEU A 43 -8.20 -10.41 -9.52
C LEU A 43 -8.04 -9.76 -8.15
N ILE A 44 -7.48 -10.48 -7.17
CA ILE A 44 -7.17 -9.95 -5.84
C ILE A 44 -6.11 -8.84 -5.94
N SER A 45 -5.08 -9.02 -6.76
CA SER A 45 -4.04 -8.02 -6.98
C SER A 45 -4.60 -6.72 -7.57
N TYR A 46 -5.50 -6.83 -8.55
CA TYR A 46 -6.15 -5.66 -9.15
C TYR A 46 -6.98 -4.87 -8.12
N GLN A 47 -7.78 -5.56 -7.31
CA GLN A 47 -8.62 -4.92 -6.29
C GLN A 47 -7.79 -4.34 -5.13
N SER A 48 -6.76 -5.05 -4.71
CA SER A 48 -5.79 -4.53 -3.73
C SER A 48 -5.09 -3.27 -4.25
N GLY A 49 -4.70 -3.28 -5.53
CA GLY A 49 -4.08 -2.14 -6.20
C GLY A 49 -5.00 -0.92 -6.33
N SER A 50 -6.29 -1.10 -6.64
CA SER A 50 -7.21 0.03 -6.75
C SER A 50 -7.48 0.72 -5.41
N ALA A 51 -7.70 -0.06 -4.34
CA ALA A 51 -7.88 0.47 -2.99
C ALA A 51 -6.61 1.17 -2.46
N GLN A 52 -5.44 0.58 -2.72
CA GLN A 52 -4.15 1.19 -2.39
C GLN A 52 -3.94 2.51 -3.12
N ASN A 53 -4.27 2.57 -4.41
CA ASN A 53 -4.09 3.77 -5.21
C ASN A 53 -4.98 4.91 -4.74
N GLU A 54 -6.24 4.61 -4.39
CA GLU A 54 -7.17 5.61 -3.87
C GLU A 54 -6.74 6.12 -2.49
N ALA A 55 -6.34 5.21 -1.59
CA ALA A 55 -5.82 5.62 -0.29
C ALA A 55 -4.53 6.45 -0.40
N MET A 56 -3.63 6.06 -1.31
CA MET A 56 -2.41 6.80 -1.60
C MET A 56 -2.70 8.19 -2.17
N PHE A 57 -3.70 8.33 -3.03
CA PHE A 57 -4.16 9.62 -3.52
C PHE A 57 -4.62 10.53 -2.38
N LEU A 58 -5.48 10.03 -1.48
CA LEU A 58 -5.93 10.79 -0.29
C LEU A 58 -4.77 11.15 0.64
N LYS A 59 -3.82 10.23 0.84
CA LYS A 59 -2.61 10.49 1.64
C LYS A 59 -1.77 11.61 1.05
N ASN A 60 -1.58 11.62 -0.27
CA ASN A 60 -0.84 12.66 -0.96
C ASN A 60 -1.52 14.02 -0.83
N GLN A 61 -2.85 14.06 -0.93
CA GLN A 61 -3.61 15.29 -0.67
C GLN A 61 -3.48 15.76 0.79
N SER A 62 -3.54 14.83 1.75
CA SER A 62 -3.31 15.13 3.17
C SER A 62 -1.93 15.75 3.41
N ILE A 63 -0.88 15.19 2.77
CA ILE A 63 0.49 15.71 2.84
C ILE A 63 0.59 17.10 2.21
N LEU A 64 -0.03 17.32 1.05
CA LEU A 64 -0.06 18.63 0.40
C LEU A 64 -0.72 19.67 1.32
N LYS A 65 -1.88 19.35 1.91
CA LYS A 65 -2.57 20.23 2.86
C LYS A 65 -1.77 20.46 4.14
N GLN A 66 -1.02 19.46 4.59
CA GLN A 66 -0.12 19.60 5.72
C GLN A 66 1.03 20.56 5.42
N ALA A 67 1.58 20.50 4.21
CA ALA A 67 2.61 21.43 3.75
C ALA A 67 2.06 22.86 3.66
N GLU A 68 0.89 23.05 3.04
CA GLU A 68 0.19 24.36 2.99
C GLU A 68 -0.06 24.92 4.40
N ALA A 69 -0.51 24.08 5.35
CA ALA A 69 -0.68 24.48 6.74
C ALA A 69 0.65 24.88 7.41
N SER A 70 1.72 24.14 7.14
CA SER A 70 3.06 24.44 7.66
C SER A 70 3.59 25.78 7.14
N ASP A 71 3.36 26.07 5.86
CA ASP A 71 3.72 27.35 5.25
C ASP A 71 2.95 28.51 5.88
N GLN A 72 1.65 28.32 6.15
CA GLN A 72 0.85 29.33 6.85
C GLN A 72 1.29 29.55 8.30
N TRP A 73 1.67 28.48 9.02
CA TRP A 73 2.26 28.61 10.35
C TRP A 73 3.61 29.32 10.33
N ALA A 74 4.44 29.06 9.32
CA ALA A 74 5.71 29.78 9.13
C ALA A 74 5.46 31.27 8.83
N PHE A 75 4.45 31.57 8.01
CA PHE A 75 4.06 32.95 7.70
C PHE A 75 3.52 33.69 8.95
N TYR A 76 2.69 33.02 9.75
CA TYR A 76 2.24 33.51 11.06
C TYR A 76 3.42 33.80 11.99
N GLN A 77 4.37 32.88 12.11
CA GLN A 77 5.57 33.09 12.94
C GLN A 77 6.40 34.28 12.46
N ALA A 78 6.60 34.42 11.14
CA ALA A 78 7.34 35.54 10.58
C ALA A 78 6.63 36.88 10.84
N LYS A 79 5.30 36.95 10.71
CA LYS A 79 4.50 38.13 11.07
C LYS A 79 4.60 38.44 12.57
N SER A 80 4.55 37.41 13.42
CA SER A 80 4.66 37.55 14.87
C SER A 80 6.02 38.09 15.29
N MET A 81 7.11 37.58 14.71
CA MET A 81 8.46 38.10 14.94
C MET A 81 8.58 39.58 14.53
N LYS A 82 8.04 39.97 13.37
CA LYS A 82 8.03 41.37 12.94
C LYS A 82 7.25 42.26 13.91
N GLY A 83 6.08 41.81 14.36
CA GLY A 83 5.30 42.55 15.36
C GLY A 83 6.01 42.71 16.70
N HIS A 84 6.76 41.70 17.14
CA HIS A 84 7.57 41.80 18.36
C HIS A 84 8.74 42.78 18.20
N LEU A 85 9.38 42.82 17.02
CA LEU A 85 10.42 43.82 16.74
C LEU A 85 9.86 45.24 16.75
N ASP A 86 8.67 45.46 16.17
CA ASP A 86 7.99 46.76 16.21
C ASP A 86 7.67 47.20 17.65
N GLU A 87 7.25 46.26 18.50
CA GLU A 87 7.03 46.50 19.93
C GLU A 87 8.32 46.90 20.65
N VAL A 88 9.42 46.19 20.40
CA VAL A 88 10.75 46.53 20.96
C VAL A 88 11.16 47.95 20.53
N VAL A 89 10.95 48.31 19.26
CA VAL A 89 11.25 49.66 18.74
C VAL A 89 10.36 50.72 19.39
N ALA A 90 9.07 50.43 19.57
CA ALA A 90 8.13 51.37 20.21
C ALA A 90 8.49 51.65 21.67
N VAL A 91 8.97 50.65 22.42
CA VAL A 91 9.42 50.77 23.81
C VAL A 91 10.76 51.51 23.92
N LEU A 92 11.67 51.31 22.96
CA LEU A 92 12.98 51.96 22.93
C LEU A 92 12.95 53.38 22.36
N SER A 93 11.87 53.78 21.70
CA SER A 93 11.76 55.12 21.10
C SER A 93 11.38 56.18 22.14
N SER A 94 12.19 57.23 22.23
CA SER A 94 11.90 58.39 23.09
C SER A 94 10.91 59.39 22.47
N THR A 95 10.43 59.13 21.24
CA THR A 95 9.57 60.04 20.48
C THR A 95 8.10 59.55 20.49
N PRO A 96 7.16 60.30 21.11
CA PRO A 96 5.76 59.86 21.29
C PRO A 96 5.01 59.53 19.99
N GLU A 97 5.29 60.26 18.89
CA GLU A 97 4.68 60.03 17.57
C GLU A 97 5.12 58.70 16.94
N ILE A 98 6.36 58.26 17.21
CA ILE A 98 6.88 56.99 16.71
C ILE A 98 6.22 55.83 17.48
N THR A 99 6.15 55.94 18.81
CA THR A 99 5.50 54.94 19.67
C THR A 99 4.02 54.73 19.31
N THR A 100 3.27 55.80 19.12
CA THR A 100 1.84 55.73 18.77
C THR A 100 1.59 55.11 17.39
N ARG A 101 2.44 55.42 16.39
CA ARG A 101 2.37 54.80 15.06
C ARG A 101 2.62 53.29 15.11
N PHE A 102 3.68 52.84 15.78
CA PHE A 102 3.99 51.41 15.86
C PHE A 102 2.97 50.61 16.67
N LEU A 103 2.34 51.21 17.69
CA LEU A 103 1.23 50.58 18.42
C LEU A 103 -0.03 50.39 17.54
N ALA A 104 -0.37 51.38 16.71
CA ALA A 104 -1.48 51.25 15.76
C ALA A 104 -1.20 50.18 14.69
N ASP A 105 0.04 50.13 14.16
CA ASP A 105 0.46 49.11 13.21
C ASP A 105 0.48 47.70 13.84
N LYS A 106 0.81 47.58 15.14
CA LYS A 106 0.72 46.33 15.89
C LYS A 106 -0.72 45.81 15.93
N GLU A 107 -1.69 46.65 16.31
CA GLU A 107 -3.08 46.23 16.42
C GLU A 107 -3.64 45.73 15.06
N LYS A 108 -3.27 46.40 13.96
CA LYS A 108 -3.62 45.94 12.61
C LYS A 108 -3.01 44.58 12.29
N LYS A 109 -1.71 44.38 12.59
CA LYS A 109 -1.01 43.11 12.36
C LYS A 109 -1.54 41.97 13.24
N GLU A 110 -2.02 42.24 14.46
CA GLU A 110 -2.68 41.24 15.31
C GLU A 110 -3.96 40.70 14.67
N LYS A 111 -4.78 41.57 14.06
CA LYS A 111 -5.99 41.14 13.34
C LYS A 111 -5.65 40.26 12.14
N GLU A 112 -4.66 40.65 11.33
CA GLU A 112 -4.18 39.84 10.20
C GLU A 112 -3.62 38.48 10.65
N LYS A 113 -2.93 38.42 11.80
CA LYS A 113 -2.41 37.17 12.36
C LYS A 113 -3.51 36.19 12.76
N ALA A 114 -4.63 36.67 13.29
CA ALA A 114 -5.77 35.83 13.63
C ALA A 114 -6.38 35.15 12.39
N GLU A 115 -6.45 35.86 11.27
CA GLU A 115 -6.93 35.32 9.99
C GLU A 115 -5.97 34.23 9.46
N ILE A 116 -4.67 34.48 9.46
CA ILE A 116 -3.64 33.50 9.06
C ILE A 116 -3.69 32.26 9.94
N GLN A 117 -3.86 32.44 11.25
CA GLN A 117 -3.97 31.32 12.20
C GLN A 117 -5.22 30.49 11.94
N ALA A 118 -6.36 31.12 11.67
CA ALA A 118 -7.59 30.42 11.34
C ALA A 118 -7.46 29.63 10.02
N GLU A 119 -6.79 30.19 9.02
CA GLU A 119 -6.50 29.50 7.75
C GLU A 119 -5.59 28.29 7.97
N ALA A 120 -4.51 28.44 8.75
CA ALA A 120 -3.60 27.35 9.08
C ALA A 120 -4.31 26.20 9.81
N GLN A 121 -5.17 26.52 10.78
CA GLN A 121 -5.98 25.52 11.49
C GLN A 121 -6.98 24.82 10.57
N LYS A 122 -7.60 25.55 9.64
CA LYS A 122 -8.51 24.98 8.64
C LYS A 122 -7.79 23.97 7.74
N LEU A 123 -6.63 24.34 7.20
CA LEU A 123 -5.80 23.45 6.37
C LEU A 123 -5.34 22.21 7.16
N GLN A 124 -4.99 22.38 8.43
CA GLN A 124 -4.60 21.26 9.30
C GLN A 124 -5.77 20.32 9.59
N ALA A 125 -6.98 20.84 9.78
CA ALA A 125 -8.19 20.03 9.95
C ALA A 125 -8.54 19.26 8.68
N GLU A 126 -8.41 19.88 7.50
CA GLU A 126 -8.60 19.24 6.20
C GLU A 126 -7.57 18.13 5.96
N SER A 127 -6.29 18.41 6.23
CA SER A 127 -5.21 17.42 6.18
C SER A 127 -5.48 16.21 7.07
N ARG A 128 -5.97 16.44 8.31
CA ARG A 128 -6.30 15.36 9.24
C ARG A 128 -7.45 14.50 8.72
N LYS A 129 -8.54 15.12 8.23
CA LYS A 129 -9.68 14.37 7.65
C LYS A 129 -9.24 13.49 6.48
N LEU A 130 -8.47 14.04 5.55
CA LEU A 130 -7.92 13.28 4.41
C LEU A 130 -7.01 12.13 4.87
N GLY A 131 -6.24 12.34 5.93
CA GLY A 131 -5.41 11.30 6.55
C GLY A 131 -6.23 10.16 7.14
N GLU A 132 -7.28 10.49 7.89
CA GLU A 132 -8.20 9.51 8.49
C GLU A 132 -8.97 8.71 7.42
N GLU A 133 -9.44 9.37 6.35
CA GLU A 133 -10.09 8.71 5.22
C GLU A 133 -9.14 7.77 4.48
N SER A 134 -7.88 8.19 4.28
CA SER A 134 -6.84 7.34 3.67
C SER A 134 -6.58 6.09 4.50
N GLU A 135 -6.43 6.24 5.82
CA GLU A 135 -6.14 5.11 6.71
C GLU A 135 -7.31 4.13 6.81
N ALA A 136 -8.55 4.64 6.80
CA ALA A 136 -9.75 3.82 6.75
C ALA A 136 -9.78 2.94 5.49
N LYS A 137 -9.33 3.46 4.34
CA LYS A 137 -9.24 2.71 3.07
C LYS A 137 -8.09 1.70 3.01
N LEU A 138 -7.05 1.86 3.83
CA LEU A 138 -5.89 0.93 3.87
C LEU A 138 -6.12 -0.31 4.75
N LYS A 139 -7.02 -0.27 5.73
CA LYS A 139 -7.30 -1.43 6.62
C LYS A 139 -7.55 -2.76 5.90
N PRO A 140 -8.33 -2.84 4.80
CA PRO A 140 -8.53 -4.12 4.09
C PRO A 140 -7.30 -4.57 3.28
N HIS A 141 -6.35 -3.68 2.98
CA HIS A 141 -5.18 -3.97 2.12
C HIS A 141 -4.27 -5.06 2.70
N GLU A 142 -4.02 -5.03 4.02
CA GLU A 142 -3.17 -6.02 4.68
C GLU A 142 -3.70 -7.46 4.51
N ARG A 143 -5.02 -7.62 4.60
CA ARG A 143 -5.66 -8.94 4.44
C ARG A 143 -5.58 -9.43 3.00
N LEU A 144 -5.74 -8.54 2.02
CA LEU A 144 -5.58 -8.87 0.60
C LEU A 144 -4.13 -9.22 0.26
N ALA A 145 -3.16 -8.53 0.85
CA ALA A 145 -1.74 -8.84 0.70
C ALA A 145 -1.42 -10.24 1.26
N LEU A 146 -1.92 -10.57 2.46
CA LEU A 146 -1.78 -11.92 3.04
C LEU A 146 -2.45 -13.00 2.17
N ALA A 147 -3.62 -12.74 1.62
CA ALA A 147 -4.27 -13.69 0.71
C ALA A 147 -3.41 -14.00 -0.53
N LEU A 148 -2.77 -12.97 -1.11
CA LEU A 148 -1.88 -13.13 -2.25
C LEU A 148 -0.65 -13.97 -1.94
N THR A 149 -0.05 -13.80 -0.76
CA THR A 149 1.13 -14.61 -0.36
C THR A 149 0.77 -16.08 -0.22
N PHE A 150 -0.39 -16.40 0.37
CA PHE A 150 -0.87 -17.79 0.45
C PHE A 150 -1.15 -18.41 -0.93
N ILE A 151 -1.70 -17.65 -1.87
CA ILE A 151 -1.90 -18.09 -3.25
C ILE A 151 -0.56 -18.37 -3.94
N GLN A 152 0.45 -17.51 -3.75
CA GLN A 152 1.78 -17.72 -4.31
C GLN A 152 2.47 -18.96 -3.72
N ILE A 153 2.34 -19.19 -2.41
CA ILE A 153 2.83 -20.41 -1.75
C ILE A 153 2.13 -21.64 -2.34
N ALA A 154 0.82 -21.59 -2.55
CA ALA A 154 0.07 -22.67 -3.16
C ALA A 154 0.57 -23.01 -4.57
N ILE A 155 0.83 -22.00 -5.41
CA ILE A 155 1.37 -22.15 -6.77
C ILE A 155 2.79 -22.74 -6.72
N ALA A 156 3.66 -22.27 -5.82
CA ALA A 156 5.01 -22.79 -5.66
C ALA A 156 5.00 -24.27 -5.24
N LEU A 157 4.17 -24.62 -4.26
CA LEU A 157 3.99 -26.01 -3.83
C LEU A 157 3.43 -26.89 -4.94
N ALA A 158 2.51 -26.36 -5.75
CA ALA A 158 1.97 -27.07 -6.92
C ALA A 158 3.08 -27.38 -7.94
N ALA A 159 3.92 -26.39 -8.27
CA ALA A 159 5.06 -26.58 -9.17
C ALA A 159 6.07 -27.62 -8.65
N ILE A 160 6.44 -27.55 -7.35
CA ILE A 160 7.35 -28.52 -6.73
C ILE A 160 6.73 -29.93 -6.72
N THR A 161 5.40 -30.05 -6.57
CA THR A 161 4.70 -31.33 -6.60
C THR A 161 4.84 -32.04 -7.95
N VAL A 162 4.85 -31.29 -9.06
CA VAL A 162 5.07 -31.85 -10.41
C VAL A 162 6.46 -32.48 -10.52
N LEU A 163 7.49 -31.80 -10.02
CA LEU A 163 8.88 -32.28 -10.09
C LEU A 163 9.16 -33.43 -9.12
N THR A 164 8.63 -33.35 -7.89
CA THR A 164 8.93 -34.31 -6.81
C THR A 164 7.99 -35.50 -6.76
N LYS A 165 6.85 -35.45 -7.48
CA LYS A 165 5.79 -36.48 -7.51
C LYS A 165 5.22 -36.86 -6.12
N LYS A 166 5.45 -36.01 -5.12
CA LYS A 166 5.16 -36.27 -3.72
C LYS A 166 3.75 -35.75 -3.36
N ARG A 167 2.80 -36.67 -3.14
CA ARG A 167 1.37 -36.35 -2.93
C ARG A 167 1.07 -35.49 -1.70
N TRP A 168 1.86 -35.54 -0.63
CA TRP A 168 1.70 -34.67 0.54
C TRP A 168 1.88 -33.17 0.23
N LEU A 169 2.73 -32.82 -0.75
CA LEU A 169 2.90 -31.44 -1.21
C LEU A 169 1.66 -30.91 -1.94
N LEU A 170 0.92 -31.81 -2.63
CA LEU A 170 -0.37 -31.47 -3.24
C LEU A 170 -1.38 -31.03 -2.17
N TRP A 171 -1.46 -31.76 -1.06
CA TRP A 171 -2.33 -31.39 0.06
C TRP A 171 -1.91 -30.06 0.70
N GLY A 172 -0.61 -29.81 0.83
CA GLY A 172 -0.08 -28.52 1.30
C GLY A 172 -0.45 -27.36 0.36
N SER A 173 -0.40 -27.57 -0.95
CA SER A 173 -0.82 -26.59 -1.96
C SER A 173 -2.32 -26.27 -1.85
N VAL A 174 -3.17 -27.30 -1.79
CA VAL A 174 -4.63 -27.14 -1.66
C VAL A 174 -4.99 -26.45 -0.33
N ALA A 175 -4.35 -26.82 0.77
CA ALA A 175 -4.55 -26.17 2.07
C ALA A 175 -4.17 -24.69 2.03
N SER A 176 -3.01 -24.36 1.46
CA SER A 176 -2.56 -22.97 1.28
C SER A 176 -3.51 -22.17 0.40
N ALA A 177 -3.99 -22.76 -0.70
CA ALA A 177 -4.96 -22.14 -1.59
C ALA A 177 -6.29 -21.85 -0.87
N ALA A 178 -6.80 -22.81 -0.08
CA ALA A 178 -8.01 -22.63 0.70
C ALA A 178 -7.86 -21.48 1.72
N ILE A 179 -6.74 -21.41 2.44
CA ILE A 179 -6.45 -20.32 3.38
C ILE A 179 -6.40 -18.97 2.67
N GLY A 180 -5.77 -18.90 1.49
CA GLY A 180 -5.71 -17.68 0.68
C GLY A 180 -7.09 -17.20 0.22
N ILE A 181 -7.96 -18.11 -0.22
CA ILE A 181 -9.33 -17.77 -0.64
C ILE A 181 -10.19 -17.32 0.56
N ILE A 182 -10.06 -17.99 1.71
CA ILE A 182 -10.79 -17.61 2.93
C ILE A 182 -10.34 -16.22 3.40
N THR A 183 -9.04 -15.97 3.48
CA THR A 183 -8.53 -14.65 3.88
C THR A 183 -8.94 -13.55 2.91
N ALA A 184 -8.94 -13.82 1.59
CA ALA A 184 -9.47 -12.89 0.59
C ALA A 184 -10.96 -12.57 0.82
N THR A 185 -11.81 -13.58 1.03
CA THR A 185 -13.26 -13.36 1.28
C THR A 185 -13.51 -12.55 2.55
N THR A 186 -12.76 -12.77 3.63
CA THR A 186 -12.85 -11.96 4.87
C THR A 186 -12.25 -10.56 4.77
N ALA A 187 -11.60 -10.23 3.65
CA ALA A 187 -11.14 -8.88 3.37
C ALA A 187 -12.22 -8.04 2.65
N PHE A 188 -13.18 -8.71 2.00
CA PHE A 188 -14.30 -8.09 1.29
C PHE A 188 -15.53 -7.82 2.17
N PHE A 189 -15.66 -8.52 3.31
CA PHE A 189 -16.68 -8.32 4.33
C PHE A 189 -16.11 -7.65 5.58
#